data_AF-A0A9E7JWL6-F1
#
_entry.id   AF-A0A9E7JWL6-F1
#
_cell.length_a   1.000
_cell.length_b   1.000
_cell.length_c   1.000
_cell.angle_alpha   90.00
_cell.angle_beta   90.00
_cell.angle_gamma   90.00
#
_symmetry.space_group_name_H-M   'P 1'
#
loop_
_entity.id
_entity.type
_entity.pdbx_description
1 polymer ?
#
loop_
_entity_poly.entity_id
_entity_poly.type
_entity_poly.pdbx_seq_one_letter_code
_entity_poly.pdbx_strand_id
1 'polypeptide(L)'
;ARPKVAGSVHWTRFNHGLTPIALAIRRRSLGFPLQEAARGKEDKMVKFLKPNKAVIILQGRFAGRKAVIVRAFDDGTRERPYGHCLVAGVAKYPKKVIRKDSAKKTAKKSRVKAFLKLVNYSHIMPTRYTLDVDLKDVVTVDALQSRDKKVTVCKETKARLEERFKTGKNRWFFTKLRF
;
A
#
# COMPACT_ATOMS: atom_id res chain seq x y z
N ALA A 1 35.14 78.04 -12.60
CA ALA A 1 35.18 78.45 -14.02
C ALA A 1 35.28 77.20 -14.90
N ARG A 2 34.40 77.02 -15.90
CA ARG A 2 34.50 75.91 -16.89
C ARG A 2 35.67 76.16 -17.86
N PRO A 3 36.20 75.13 -18.54
CA PRO A 3 35.65 74.74 -19.87
C PRO A 3 35.60 73.20 -20.09
N LYS A 4 34.49 72.63 -20.59
CA LYS A 4 34.30 72.09 -21.96
C LYS A 4 35.58 71.70 -22.72
N VAL A 5 35.72 70.41 -23.07
CA VAL A 5 36.14 69.98 -24.41
C VAL A 5 35.50 68.63 -24.77
N ALA A 6 34.84 68.59 -25.91
CA ALA A 6 34.39 67.38 -26.59
C ALA A 6 35.53 66.87 -27.49
N GLY A 7 35.66 65.55 -27.63
CA GLY A 7 36.63 64.92 -28.53
C GLY A 7 36.16 63.52 -28.91
N SER A 8 35.42 63.43 -30.00
CA SER A 8 35.12 62.19 -30.71
C SER A 8 36.39 61.74 -31.43
N VAL A 9 36.84 60.51 -31.19
CA VAL A 9 37.80 59.86 -32.09
C VAL A 9 37.39 58.40 -32.28
N HIS A 10 36.94 58.15 -33.50
CA HIS A 10 36.81 56.86 -34.16
C HIS A 10 37.94 55.89 -33.77
N TRP A 11 37.59 54.67 -33.36
CA TRP A 11 38.50 53.53 -33.45
C TRP A 11 37.87 52.43 -34.29
N THR A 12 38.61 52.16 -35.35
CA THR A 12 38.40 51.23 -36.44
C THR A 12 38.37 49.79 -35.96
N ARG A 13 37.45 49.07 -36.61
CA ARG A 13 37.34 47.62 -36.68
C ARG A 13 38.68 46.99 -37.07
N PHE A 14 39.27 46.18 -36.19
CA PHE A 14 40.24 45.16 -36.59
C PHE A 14 39.87 43.83 -35.95
N ASN A 15 39.42 42.94 -36.81
CA ASN A 15 38.93 41.61 -36.53
C ASN A 15 40.09 40.65 -36.75
N HIS A 16 40.65 40.09 -35.68
CA HIS A 16 41.52 38.91 -35.79
C HIS A 16 41.09 37.85 -34.78
N GLY A 17 40.48 36.81 -35.37
CA GLY A 17 40.42 35.41 -34.95
C GLY A 17 40.82 35.07 -33.52
N LEU A 18 39.81 34.79 -32.70
CA LEU A 18 39.94 33.84 -31.61
C LEU A 18 39.15 32.58 -31.96
N THR A 19 39.92 31.50 -32.06
CA THR A 19 39.54 30.11 -32.31
C THR A 19 38.45 29.59 -31.34
N PRO A 20 37.67 28.56 -31.72
CA PRO A 20 36.45 28.11 -31.02
C PRO A 20 36.65 27.46 -29.64
N ILE A 21 37.83 27.59 -29.04
CA ILE A 21 38.18 27.02 -27.73
C ILE A 21 37.77 27.96 -26.57
N ALA A 22 37.61 29.26 -26.83
CA ALA A 22 37.24 30.25 -25.81
C ALA A 22 35.74 30.28 -25.45
N LEU A 23 34.88 29.53 -26.15
CA LEU A 23 33.45 29.38 -25.81
C LEU A 23 33.15 28.10 -25.02
N ALA A 24 34.14 27.23 -24.79
CA ALA A 24 33.95 25.94 -24.13
C ALA A 24 34.40 25.92 -22.66
N ILE A 25 35.12 26.94 -22.18
CA ILE A 25 35.59 27.04 -20.78
C ILE A 25 34.99 28.29 -20.11
N ARG A 26 33.70 28.50 -20.33
CA ARG A 26 32.84 29.33 -19.47
C ARG A 26 31.52 28.59 -19.19
N ARG A 27 31.64 27.28 -18.95
CA ARG A 27 30.57 26.37 -18.51
C ARG A 27 30.93 25.73 -17.17
N ARG A 28 31.50 26.53 -16.27
CA ARG A 28 31.85 26.12 -14.90
C ARG A 28 31.42 27.19 -13.91
N SER A 29 30.14 27.53 -13.93
CA SER A 29 29.51 28.30 -12.86
C SER A 29 28.00 28.18 -13.01
N LEU A 30 27.38 27.61 -11.97
CA LEU A 30 25.94 27.62 -11.70
C LEU A 30 25.07 26.62 -12.49
N GLY A 31 25.39 25.33 -12.37
CA GLY A 31 24.39 24.27 -12.52
C GLY A 31 23.56 24.18 -11.23
N PHE A 32 22.59 25.07 -11.08
CA PHE A 32 21.50 24.91 -10.11
C PHE A 32 20.70 23.65 -10.47
N PRO A 33 20.56 22.65 -9.58
CA PRO A 33 19.55 21.62 -9.77
C PRO A 33 18.19 22.19 -9.35
N LEU A 34 17.62 23.03 -10.21
CA LEU A 34 16.21 23.44 -10.15
C LEU A 34 15.40 22.48 -11.02
N GLN A 35 15.33 21.22 -10.60
CA GLN A 35 14.33 20.30 -11.10
C GLN A 35 13.73 19.53 -9.93
N GLU A 36 12.69 20.15 -9.37
CA GLU A 36 11.53 19.48 -8.77
C GLU A 36 11.81 18.48 -7.65
N ALA A 37 12.54 18.94 -6.62
CA ALA A 37 12.33 18.47 -5.25
C ALA A 37 10.99 18.96 -4.64
N ALA A 38 10.06 19.43 -5.49
CA ALA A 38 8.69 19.76 -5.16
C ALA A 38 7.76 18.55 -5.37
N ARG A 39 8.11 17.38 -4.81
CA ARG A 39 7.07 16.39 -4.49
C ARG A 39 6.76 16.57 -3.01
N GLY A 40 5.72 17.35 -2.78
CA GLY A 40 5.33 17.86 -1.48
C GLY A 40 5.58 16.86 -0.35
N LYS A 41 6.30 17.31 0.67
CA LYS A 41 5.95 16.93 2.03
C LYS A 41 4.54 17.47 2.26
N GLU A 42 3.53 16.76 1.77
CA GLU A 42 2.18 16.86 2.30
C GLU A 42 2.30 16.73 3.82
N ASP A 43 1.63 17.59 4.58
CA ASP A 43 1.38 17.37 5.99
C ASP A 43 0.82 15.97 6.15
N LYS A 44 1.67 15.01 6.53
CA LYS A 44 1.38 13.58 6.44
C LYS A 44 0.34 13.23 7.50
N MET A 45 -0.92 13.47 7.19
CA MET A 45 -2.04 12.84 7.88
C MET A 45 -1.76 11.33 7.88
N VAL A 46 -1.61 10.75 9.07
CA VAL A 46 -1.15 9.37 9.20
C VAL A 46 -2.21 8.44 8.62
N LYS A 47 -1.92 7.85 7.45
CA LYS A 47 -2.80 6.89 6.79
C LYS A 47 -3.14 5.74 7.74
N PHE A 48 -4.42 5.59 8.07
CA PHE A 48 -4.88 4.57 9.02
C PHE A 48 -5.05 3.18 8.37
N LEU A 49 -5.25 3.15 7.04
CA LEU A 49 -5.36 1.94 6.21
C LEU A 49 -3.97 1.36 5.92
N LYS A 50 -3.37 0.78 6.95
CA LYS A 50 -2.09 0.09 6.85
C LYS A 50 -2.29 -1.42 6.68
N PRO A 51 -1.31 -2.14 6.10
CA PRO A 51 -1.31 -3.60 6.17
C PRO A 51 -1.40 -4.07 7.62
N ASN A 52 -1.95 -5.27 7.83
CA ASN A 52 -2.23 -5.88 9.14
C ASN A 52 -3.33 -5.19 9.97
N LYS A 53 -4.03 -4.19 9.42
CA LYS A 53 -5.25 -3.65 10.01
C LYS A 53 -6.43 -4.59 9.77
N ALA A 54 -7.22 -4.81 10.82
CA ALA A 54 -8.46 -5.55 10.72
C ALA A 54 -9.58 -4.64 10.23
N VAL A 55 -10.38 -5.16 9.31
CA VAL A 55 -11.48 -4.47 8.65
C VAL A 55 -12.70 -5.38 8.60
N ILE A 56 -13.89 -4.77 8.48
CA ILE A 56 -15.14 -5.49 8.24
C ILE A 56 -15.56 -5.21 6.81
N ILE A 57 -15.97 -6.25 6.08
CA ILE A 57 -16.49 -6.10 4.73
C ILE A 57 -17.96 -5.67 4.83
N LEU A 58 -18.31 -4.59 4.15
CA LEU A 58 -19.67 -4.05 4.14
C LEU A 58 -20.56 -4.70 3.08
N GLN A 59 -20.00 -5.00 1.90
CA GLN A 59 -20.80 -5.40 0.74
C GLN A 59 -20.31 -6.68 0.02
N GLY A 60 -21.24 -7.29 -0.71
CA GLY A 60 -21.03 -8.50 -1.51
C GLY A 60 -21.08 -9.80 -0.70
N ARG A 61 -20.64 -10.91 -1.30
CA ARG A 61 -20.75 -12.27 -0.73
C ARG A 61 -20.20 -12.44 0.70
N PHE A 62 -19.19 -11.65 1.08
CA PHE A 62 -18.55 -11.73 2.39
C PHE A 62 -18.91 -10.54 3.29
N ALA A 63 -20.04 -9.87 3.06
CA ALA A 63 -20.56 -8.83 3.95
C ALA A 63 -20.68 -9.34 5.40
N GLY A 64 -20.36 -8.46 6.36
CA GLY A 64 -20.31 -8.75 7.79
C GLY A 64 -19.18 -9.69 8.22
N ARG A 65 -18.24 -10.02 7.32
CA ARG A 65 -17.05 -10.82 7.64
C ARG A 65 -15.86 -9.93 7.96
N LYS A 66 -15.09 -10.37 8.95
CA LYS A 66 -13.83 -9.76 9.37
C LYS A 66 -12.72 -10.23 8.45
N ALA A 67 -11.89 -9.27 8.04
CA ALA A 67 -10.77 -9.47 7.16
C ALA A 67 -9.58 -8.61 7.61
N VAL A 68 -8.42 -8.88 7.05
CA VAL A 68 -7.19 -8.13 7.28
C VAL A 68 -6.69 -7.63 5.94
N ILE A 69 -6.23 -6.38 5.94
CA ILE A 69 -5.55 -5.79 4.80
C ILE A 69 -4.17 -6.43 4.68
N VAL A 70 -3.92 -7.14 3.59
CA VAL A 70 -2.59 -7.66 3.28
C VAL A 70 -1.78 -6.62 2.55
N ARG A 71 -2.39 -6.02 1.52
CA ARG A 71 -1.76 -4.99 0.67
C ARG A 71 -2.76 -3.89 0.37
N ALA A 72 -2.31 -2.65 0.52
CA ALA A 72 -3.03 -1.43 0.22
C ALA A 72 -2.58 -0.88 -1.14
N PHE A 73 -3.52 -0.39 -1.94
CA PHE A 73 -3.29 0.27 -3.22
C PHE A 73 -4.03 1.61 -3.18
N ASP A 74 -3.36 2.63 -2.64
CA ASP A 74 -3.96 3.95 -2.45
C ASP A 74 -4.11 4.70 -3.78
N ASP A 75 -3.09 4.61 -4.64
CA ASP A 75 -3.03 5.32 -5.93
C ASP A 75 -3.72 4.55 -7.07
N GLY A 76 -4.36 3.41 -6.75
CA GLY A 76 -4.95 2.51 -7.72
C GLY A 76 -3.92 1.70 -8.53
N THR A 77 -4.43 0.93 -9.48
CA THR A 77 -3.64 0.14 -10.45
C THR A 77 -4.12 0.45 -11.86
N ARG A 78 -3.35 0.06 -12.88
CA ARG A 78 -3.74 0.26 -14.29
C ARG A 78 -5.11 -0.33 -14.63
N GLU A 79 -5.46 -1.45 -14.01
CA GLU A 79 -6.77 -2.08 -14.18
C GLU A 79 -7.90 -1.37 -13.41
N ARG A 80 -7.56 -0.73 -12.28
CA ARG A 80 -8.53 -0.16 -11.33
C ARG A 80 -7.99 1.16 -10.79
N PRO A 81 -8.42 2.31 -11.34
CA PRO A 81 -7.88 3.63 -10.97
C PRO A 81 -8.31 4.10 -9.57
N TYR A 82 -9.27 3.42 -8.92
CA TYR A 82 -9.74 3.75 -7.58
C TYR A 82 -8.89 3.09 -6.48
N GLY A 83 -8.88 3.70 -5.29
CA GLY A 83 -8.23 3.14 -4.10
C GLY A 83 -8.85 1.81 -3.66
N HIS A 84 -8.02 0.79 -3.53
CA HIS A 84 -8.47 -0.55 -3.19
C HIS A 84 -7.43 -1.32 -2.37
N CYS A 85 -7.84 -2.46 -1.83
CA CYS A 85 -6.96 -3.32 -1.05
C CYS A 85 -7.17 -4.79 -1.34
N LEU A 86 -6.10 -5.54 -1.17
CA LEU A 86 -6.11 -6.99 -1.11
C LEU A 86 -6.38 -7.42 0.33
N VAL A 87 -7.49 -8.11 0.54
CA VAL A 87 -7.90 -8.57 1.87
C VAL A 87 -7.94 -10.09 1.97
N ALA A 88 -7.51 -10.59 3.11
CA ALA A 88 -7.63 -11.99 3.53
C ALA A 88 -8.51 -12.04 4.77
N GLY A 89 -9.56 -12.87 4.76
CA GLY A 89 -10.54 -12.87 5.85
C GLY A 89 -11.15 -14.22 6.15
N VAL A 90 -12.02 -14.24 7.15
CA VAL A 90 -12.68 -15.44 7.66
C VAL A 90 -14.08 -15.56 7.09
N ALA A 91 -14.29 -16.52 6.18
CA ALA A 91 -15.60 -16.82 5.62
C ALA A 91 -16.45 -17.63 6.61
N LYS A 92 -15.85 -18.64 7.25
CA LYS A 92 -16.48 -19.45 8.30
C LYS A 92 -15.69 -19.30 9.58
N TYR A 93 -16.32 -18.70 10.58
CA TYR A 93 -15.74 -18.52 11.91
C TYR A 93 -15.67 -19.85 12.67
N PRO A 94 -14.68 -20.01 13.55
CA PRO A 94 -14.65 -21.13 14.48
C PRO A 94 -15.83 -21.03 15.46
N LYS A 95 -16.36 -22.18 15.87
CA LYS A 95 -17.43 -22.26 16.86
C LYS A 95 -16.85 -22.30 18.28
N LYS A 96 -17.62 -21.85 19.27
CA LYS A 96 -17.25 -21.94 20.69
C LYS A 96 -16.97 -23.41 21.07
N VAL A 97 -15.78 -23.64 21.59
CA VAL A 97 -15.35 -24.93 22.16
C VAL A 97 -15.75 -24.95 23.63
N ILE A 98 -16.31 -26.06 24.10
CA ILE A 98 -16.73 -26.27 25.49
C ILE A 98 -15.86 -27.38 26.08
N ARG A 99 -15.56 -27.32 27.39
CA ARG A 99 -14.71 -28.30 28.09
C ARG A 99 -15.19 -29.75 27.97
N LYS A 100 -16.50 -29.98 27.77
CA LYS A 100 -17.11 -31.30 27.58
C LYS A 100 -16.95 -31.87 26.16
N ASP A 101 -16.42 -31.09 25.21
CA ASP A 101 -16.24 -31.57 23.84
C ASP A 101 -15.08 -32.57 23.75
N SER A 102 -15.29 -33.66 23.00
CA SER A 102 -14.21 -34.58 22.66
C SER A 102 -13.21 -33.92 21.69
N ALA A 103 -11.96 -34.41 21.68
CA ALA A 103 -10.91 -33.88 20.81
C ALA A 103 -11.33 -33.78 19.32
N LYS A 104 -12.07 -34.79 18.82
CA LYS A 104 -12.61 -34.82 17.45
C LYS A 104 -13.63 -33.70 17.20
N LYS A 105 -14.51 -33.41 18.18
CA LYS A 105 -15.49 -32.31 18.08
C LYS A 105 -14.77 -30.96 18.14
N THR A 106 -13.78 -30.81 19.01
CA THR A 106 -12.96 -29.60 19.13
C THR A 106 -12.25 -29.27 17.82
N ALA A 107 -11.57 -30.24 17.19
CA ALA A 107 -10.92 -30.03 15.90
C ALA A 107 -11.90 -29.56 14.80
N LYS A 108 -13.10 -30.14 14.75
CA LYS A 108 -14.14 -29.73 13.80
C LYS A 108 -14.68 -28.31 14.07
N LYS A 109 -14.79 -27.91 15.33
CA LYS A 109 -15.26 -26.57 15.75
C LYS A 109 -14.22 -25.48 15.52
N SER A 110 -12.95 -25.79 15.72
CA SER A 110 -11.83 -24.85 15.52
C SER A 110 -11.48 -24.61 14.04
N ARG A 111 -12.04 -25.41 13.12
CA ARG A 111 -11.76 -25.28 11.68
C ARG A 111 -12.28 -23.96 11.11
N VAL A 112 -11.40 -23.21 10.45
CA VAL A 112 -11.69 -21.93 9.81
C VAL A 112 -11.79 -22.13 8.29
N LYS A 113 -12.59 -21.30 7.61
CA LYS A 113 -12.53 -21.16 6.15
C LYS A 113 -12.07 -19.75 5.82
N ALA A 114 -10.93 -19.62 5.15
CA ALA A 114 -10.42 -18.34 4.68
C ALA A 114 -11.03 -17.94 3.33
N PHE A 115 -10.95 -16.66 3.00
CA PHE A 115 -11.20 -16.14 1.65
C PHE A 115 -10.20 -15.03 1.32
N LEU A 116 -9.92 -14.88 0.02
CA LEU A 116 -9.16 -13.78 -0.54
C LEU A 116 -10.04 -12.97 -1.49
N LYS A 117 -9.96 -11.64 -1.39
CA LYS A 117 -10.70 -10.74 -2.26
C LYS A 117 -9.96 -9.41 -2.43
N LEU A 118 -10.10 -8.84 -3.62
CA LEU A 118 -9.73 -7.47 -3.94
C LEU A 118 -10.96 -6.58 -3.72
N VAL A 119 -10.86 -5.57 -2.86
CA VAL A 119 -12.01 -4.80 -2.36
C VAL A 119 -11.70 -3.31 -2.42
N ASN A 120 -12.67 -2.51 -2.88
CA ASN A 120 -12.61 -1.05 -2.86
C ASN A 120 -12.65 -0.53 -1.40
N TYR A 121 -11.96 0.56 -1.10
CA TYR A 121 -12.00 1.18 0.21
C TYR A 121 -13.40 1.61 0.68
N SER A 122 -14.31 2.00 -0.22
CA SER A 122 -15.68 2.32 0.15
C SER A 122 -16.47 1.11 0.69
N HIS A 123 -16.04 -0.11 0.40
CA HIS A 123 -16.75 -1.34 0.77
C HIS A 123 -16.15 -2.02 2.02
N ILE A 124 -15.24 -1.33 2.72
CA ILE A 124 -14.67 -1.78 3.98
C ILE A 124 -15.00 -0.79 5.09
N MET A 125 -15.24 -1.31 6.28
CA MET A 125 -15.29 -0.54 7.50
C MET A 125 -13.97 -0.77 8.25
N PRO A 126 -13.11 0.25 8.39
CA PRO A 126 -11.88 0.13 9.15
C PRO A 126 -12.20 -0.04 10.63
N THR A 127 -11.36 -0.81 11.33
CA THR A 127 -11.50 -0.98 12.78
C THR A 127 -10.21 -0.59 13.49
N ARG A 128 -10.31 -0.38 14.80
CA ARG A 128 -9.15 -0.09 15.66
C ARG A 128 -8.16 -1.26 15.74
N TYR A 129 -8.64 -2.49 15.54
CA TYR A 129 -7.86 -3.70 15.79
C TYR A 129 -6.81 -3.97 14.71
N THR A 130 -5.70 -4.55 15.15
CA THR A 130 -4.65 -5.09 14.30
C THR A 130 -4.62 -6.61 14.43
N LEU A 131 -4.12 -7.27 13.39
CA LEU A 131 -3.88 -8.71 13.40
C LEU A 131 -2.46 -8.97 12.90
N ASP A 132 -1.59 -9.38 13.82
CA ASP A 132 -0.19 -9.68 13.51
C ASP A 132 -0.08 -11.13 13.00
N VAL A 133 -0.53 -11.33 11.77
CA VAL A 133 -0.25 -12.54 11.00
C VAL A 133 0.40 -12.09 9.71
N ASP A 134 1.63 -12.54 9.50
CA ASP A 134 2.33 -12.30 8.25
C ASP A 134 1.60 -13.09 7.17
N LEU A 135 0.89 -12.38 6.29
CA LEU A 135 0.17 -12.96 5.14
C LEU A 135 0.70 -12.40 3.81
N LYS A 136 1.69 -11.50 3.86
CA LYS A 136 2.20 -10.78 2.69
C LYS A 136 2.88 -11.70 1.69
N ASP A 137 3.59 -12.72 2.18
CA ASP A 137 4.34 -13.65 1.32
C ASP A 137 3.43 -14.64 0.60
N VAL A 138 2.31 -14.97 1.22
CA VAL A 138 1.36 -15.98 0.73
C VAL A 138 0.31 -15.36 -0.20
N VAL A 139 -0.15 -14.16 0.13
CA VAL A 139 -1.29 -13.53 -0.52
C VAL A 139 -0.81 -12.47 -1.52
N THR A 140 -0.62 -12.90 -2.77
CA THR A 140 -0.27 -12.04 -3.90
C THR A 140 -1.49 -11.69 -4.77
N VAL A 141 -1.36 -10.66 -5.60
CA VAL A 141 -2.43 -10.25 -6.54
C VAL A 141 -2.61 -11.30 -7.64
N ASP A 142 -1.52 -11.91 -8.11
CA ASP A 142 -1.53 -12.91 -9.19
C ASP A 142 -2.31 -14.17 -8.81
N ALA A 143 -2.36 -14.49 -7.52
CA ALA A 143 -3.15 -15.59 -7.00
C ALA A 143 -4.67 -15.42 -7.22
N LEU A 144 -5.14 -14.21 -7.56
CA LEU A 144 -6.54 -13.95 -7.85
C LEU A 144 -6.94 -14.20 -9.31
N GLN A 145 -5.98 -14.33 -10.23
CA GLN A 145 -6.24 -14.52 -11.65
C GLN A 145 -6.81 -15.91 -11.95
N SER A 146 -6.25 -16.96 -11.35
CA SER A 146 -6.72 -18.34 -11.56
C SER A 146 -7.35 -18.94 -10.31
N ARG A 147 -8.32 -19.84 -10.53
CA ARG A 147 -9.06 -20.47 -9.45
C ARG A 147 -8.19 -21.38 -8.60
N ASP A 148 -7.28 -22.12 -9.22
CA ASP A 148 -6.43 -23.11 -8.54
C ASP A 148 -5.44 -22.43 -7.60
N LYS A 149 -4.76 -21.37 -8.07
CA LYS A 149 -3.88 -20.54 -7.24
C LYS A 149 -4.65 -19.90 -6.08
N LYS A 150 -5.88 -19.45 -6.33
CA LYS A 150 -6.73 -18.91 -5.25
C LYS A 150 -7.04 -19.96 -4.19
N VAL A 151 -7.25 -21.22 -4.58
CA VAL A 151 -7.55 -22.31 -3.66
C VAL A 151 -6.32 -22.70 -2.84
N THR A 152 -5.12 -22.76 -3.43
CA THR A 152 -3.88 -23.05 -2.71
C THR A 152 -3.58 -21.98 -1.66
N VAL A 153 -3.63 -20.70 -2.06
CA VAL A 153 -3.41 -19.57 -1.15
C VAL A 153 -4.47 -19.51 -0.03
N CYS A 154 -5.73 -19.85 -0.32
CA CYS A 154 -6.76 -19.97 0.72
C CYS A 154 -6.46 -21.12 1.72
N LYS A 155 -5.84 -22.22 1.29
CA LYS A 155 -5.45 -23.32 2.19
C LYS A 155 -4.33 -22.90 3.13
N GLU A 156 -3.32 -22.18 2.62
CA GLU A 156 -2.22 -21.66 3.43
C GLU A 156 -2.68 -20.57 4.40
N THR A 157 -3.50 -19.63 3.92
CA THR A 157 -4.12 -18.58 4.76
C THR A 157 -4.96 -19.20 5.88
N LYS A 158 -5.69 -20.28 5.57
CA LYS A 158 -6.45 -21.03 6.57
C LYS A 158 -5.53 -21.60 7.66
N ALA A 159 -4.41 -22.23 7.30
CA ALA A 159 -3.49 -22.81 8.27
C ALA A 159 -2.97 -21.74 9.27
N ARG A 160 -2.50 -20.60 8.75
CA ARG A 160 -2.01 -19.48 9.57
C ARG A 160 -3.09 -18.91 10.51
N LEU A 161 -4.33 -18.79 10.03
CA LEU A 161 -5.46 -18.34 10.85
C LEU A 161 -5.87 -19.35 11.92
N GLU A 162 -5.79 -20.66 11.63
CA GLU A 162 -6.08 -21.72 12.59
C GLU A 162 -5.01 -21.79 13.70
N GLU A 163 -3.73 -21.64 13.36
CA GLU A 163 -2.64 -21.53 14.32
C GLU A 163 -2.86 -20.34 15.25
N ARG A 164 -3.14 -19.16 14.68
CA ARG A 164 -3.40 -17.96 15.49
C ARG A 164 -4.62 -18.14 16.40
N PHE A 165 -5.69 -18.79 15.94
CA PHE A 165 -6.86 -19.07 16.78
C PHE A 165 -6.53 -19.97 17.97
N LYS A 166 -5.68 -21.00 17.77
CA LYS A 166 -5.26 -21.91 18.85
C LYS A 166 -4.46 -21.19 19.94
N THR A 167 -3.73 -20.12 19.60
CA THR A 167 -3.02 -19.30 20.60
C THR A 167 -3.95 -18.49 21.52
N GLY A 168 -5.24 -18.40 21.21
CA GLY A 168 -6.22 -17.63 21.99
C GLY A 168 -6.13 -16.11 21.82
N LYS A 169 -5.20 -15.60 20.99
CA LYS A 169 -5.04 -14.18 20.69
C LYS A 169 -6.12 -13.68 19.72
N ASN A 170 -6.29 -12.35 19.65
CA ASN A 170 -7.21 -11.68 18.72
C ASN A 170 -8.66 -12.23 18.76
N ARG A 171 -9.19 -12.46 19.98
CA ARG A 171 -10.54 -13.02 20.20
C ARG A 171 -11.64 -12.30 19.44
N TRP A 172 -11.56 -10.97 19.35
CA TRP A 172 -12.51 -10.18 18.56
C TRP A 172 -12.52 -10.63 17.10
N PHE A 173 -11.38 -10.87 16.47
CA PHE A 173 -11.30 -11.23 15.05
C PHE A 173 -11.98 -12.57 14.74
N PHE A 174 -11.80 -13.56 15.61
CA PHE A 174 -12.35 -14.91 15.41
C PHE A 174 -13.80 -15.06 15.91
N THR A 175 -14.32 -14.08 16.63
CA THR A 175 -15.73 -14.07 17.06
C THR A 175 -16.61 -13.51 15.95
N LYS A 176 -17.69 -14.24 15.59
CA LYS A 176 -18.66 -13.79 14.58
C LYS A 176 -19.30 -12.46 15.02
N LEU A 177 -19.37 -11.50 14.10
CA LEU A 177 -20.15 -10.27 14.28
C LEU A 177 -21.65 -10.61 14.28
N ARG A 178 -22.40 -10.09 15.25
CA ARG A 178 -23.86 -10.20 15.30
C ARG A 178 -24.42 -8.87 14.79
N PHE A 179 -25.17 -8.96 13.71
CA PHE A 179 -25.91 -7.89 13.05
C PHE A 179 -27.20 -8.52 12.52
#